data_AF-A0A502ED63-F1
#
_entry.id   AF-A0A502ED63-F1
#
_cell.length_a   1.000
_cell.length_b   1.000
_cell.length_c   1.000
_cell.angle_alpha   90.00
_cell.angle_beta   90.00
_cell.angle_gamma   90.00
#
_symmetry.space_group_name_H-M   'P 1'
#
loop_
_entity.id
_entity.type
_entity.pdbx_description
1 polymer ?
#
loop_
_entity_poly.entity_id
_entity_poly.type
_entity_poly.pdbx_seq_one_letter_code
_entity_poly.pdbx_strand_id
1 'polypeptide(L)'
;MDTDTSSPDEIASPEPLDDAQISEIVDQELAIAVADPDSVYVVVLQYRGDSYISVHTSRDGADARLRETAAQWGIEDVLIADELAHQITKVPVETP
;
A
#
# COMPACT_ATOMS: atom_id res chain seq x y z
N MET A 1 68.61 -31.92 3.48
CA MET A 1 67.22 -32.01 3.99
C MET A 1 66.44 -31.29 2.91
N ASP A 2 66.01 -32.05 1.91
CA ASP A 2 65.52 -31.49 0.65
C ASP A 2 64.33 -32.37 0.23
N THR A 3 63.12 -31.83 0.38
CA THR A 3 61.92 -32.42 -0.21
C THR A 3 61.26 -31.35 -1.06
N ASP A 4 61.29 -31.63 -2.34
CA ASP A 4 60.79 -30.91 -3.49
C ASP A 4 59.28 -31.13 -3.66
N THR A 5 58.58 -30.02 -3.95
CA THR A 5 57.45 -29.83 -4.87
C THR A 5 56.24 -30.79 -4.89
N SER A 6 55.05 -30.23 -4.61
CA SER A 6 53.73 -30.40 -5.29
C SER A 6 52.61 -30.09 -4.27
N SER A 7 51.55 -29.32 -4.46
CA SER A 7 51.02 -28.44 -5.51
C SER A 7 49.97 -27.56 -4.78
N PRO A 8 49.90 -26.23 -5.00
CA PRO A 8 48.73 -25.46 -4.58
C PRO A 8 47.62 -25.59 -5.63
N ASP A 9 46.40 -25.24 -5.23
CA ASP A 9 45.25 -24.96 -6.12
C ASP A 9 44.36 -26.16 -6.51
N GLU A 10 43.60 -26.69 -5.56
CA GLU A 10 42.31 -27.32 -5.86
C GLU A 10 41.26 -26.20 -5.93
N ILE A 11 41.20 -25.52 -7.08
CA ILE A 11 40.05 -24.69 -7.46
C ILE A 11 38.87 -25.62 -7.67
N ALA A 12 38.07 -25.78 -6.61
CA ALA A 12 36.74 -26.37 -6.68
C ALA A 12 35.98 -25.68 -7.81
N SER A 13 35.65 -26.45 -8.84
CA SER A 13 34.84 -25.96 -9.96
C SER A 13 33.54 -25.40 -9.40
N PRO A 14 33.13 -24.16 -9.75
CA PRO A 14 31.83 -23.67 -9.31
C PRO A 14 30.77 -24.60 -9.93
N GLU A 15 29.99 -25.25 -9.07
CA GLU A 15 28.87 -26.08 -9.47
C GLU A 15 27.97 -25.27 -10.42
N PRO A 16 27.51 -25.84 -11.54
CA PRO A 16 26.57 -25.15 -12.42
C PRO A 16 25.28 -24.95 -11.62
N LEU A 17 24.85 -23.70 -11.49
CA LEU A 17 23.55 -23.35 -10.92
C LEU A 17 22.47 -24.16 -11.65
N ASP A 18 21.81 -25.07 -10.93
CA ASP A 18 20.67 -25.82 -11.47
C ASP A 18 19.54 -24.85 -11.85
N ASP A 19 18.86 -25.09 -12.97
CA ASP A 19 17.69 -24.32 -13.44
C ASP A 19 16.60 -24.12 -12.35
N ALA A 20 16.55 -25.02 -11.36
CA ALA A 20 15.69 -24.92 -10.19
C ALA A 20 16.03 -23.71 -9.29
N GLN A 21 17.31 -23.34 -9.16
CA GLN A 21 17.73 -22.14 -8.42
C GLN A 21 17.40 -20.85 -9.16
N ILE A 22 17.41 -20.87 -10.51
CA ILE A 22 17.02 -19.73 -11.34
C ILE A 22 15.51 -19.48 -11.21
N SER A 23 14.71 -20.54 -11.11
CA SER A 23 13.27 -20.42 -10.93
C SER A 23 12.87 -19.83 -9.56
N GLU A 24 13.65 -20.06 -8.51
CA GLU A 24 13.43 -19.47 -7.17
C GLU A 24 13.79 -17.98 -7.11
N ILE A 25 14.74 -17.52 -7.94
CA ILE A 25 15.11 -16.10 -8.03
C ILE A 25 14.00 -15.28 -8.71
N VAL A 26 13.31 -15.85 -9.70
CA VAL A 26 12.22 -15.18 -10.43
C VAL A 26 10.96 -15.03 -9.55
N ASP A 27 10.69 -15.97 -8.65
CA ASP A 27 9.53 -15.89 -7.74
C ASP A 27 9.72 -14.83 -6.63
N GLN A 28 10.97 -14.50 -6.28
CA GLN A 28 11.29 -13.43 -5.32
C GLN A 28 11.14 -12.01 -5.90
N GLU A 29 11.11 -11.84 -7.23
CA GLU A 29 10.95 -10.52 -7.86
C GLU A 29 9.47 -10.06 -7.90
N LEU A 30 8.52 -10.99 -7.81
CA LEU A 30 7.07 -10.68 -7.78
C LEU A 30 6.54 -10.34 -6.38
N ALA A 31 7.42 -10.30 -5.36
CA ALA A 31 7.13 -9.82 -4.02
C ALA A 31 7.71 -8.42 -3.77
N ILE A 32 8.04 -7.67 -4.82
CA ILE A 32 8.03 -6.21 -4.73
C ILE A 32 6.57 -5.85 -4.53
N ALA A 33 6.15 -5.82 -3.26
CA ALA A 33 4.99 -5.06 -2.84
C ALA A 33 5.17 -3.70 -3.49
N VAL A 34 4.45 -3.46 -4.58
CA VAL A 34 4.22 -2.12 -5.09
C VAL A 34 3.75 -1.37 -3.86
N ALA A 35 4.62 -0.55 -3.30
CA ALA A 35 4.28 0.29 -2.17
C ALA A 35 3.17 1.18 -2.71
N ASP A 36 1.93 0.76 -2.48
CA ASP A 36 0.75 1.51 -2.90
C ASP A 36 0.99 2.91 -2.33
N PRO A 37 1.09 3.95 -3.18
CA PRO A 37 1.52 5.26 -2.74
C PRO A 37 0.67 5.67 -1.53
N ASP A 38 1.31 6.26 -0.52
CA ASP A 38 0.61 6.76 0.67
C ASP A 38 -0.65 7.49 0.21
N SER A 39 -1.81 6.96 0.58
CA SER A 39 -3.08 7.41 0.02
C SER A 39 -3.91 8.01 1.12
N VAL A 40 -4.50 9.16 0.83
CA VAL A 40 -5.47 9.81 1.72
C VAL A 40 -6.89 9.64 1.20
N TYR A 41 -7.83 9.61 2.12
CA TYR A 41 -9.26 9.54 1.87
C TYR A 41 -9.84 10.91 2.15
N VAL A 42 -10.32 11.57 1.10
CA VAL A 42 -10.98 12.87 1.21
C VAL A 42 -12.48 12.64 1.28
N VAL A 43 -13.09 13.06 2.38
CA VAL A 43 -14.53 13.11 2.57
C VAL A 43 -15.01 14.49 2.15
N VAL A 44 -15.97 14.54 1.23
CA VAL A 44 -16.72 15.74 0.90
C VAL A 44 -18.19 15.46 1.18
N LEU A 45 -18.81 16.32 1.97
CA LEU A 45 -20.21 16.27 2.32
C LEU A 45 -20.84 17.63 2.03
N GLN A 46 -21.97 17.64 1.31
CA GLN A 46 -22.73 18.86 1.06
C GLN A 46 -24.21 18.65 1.36
N TYR A 47 -24.78 19.52 2.20
CA TYR A 47 -26.19 19.46 2.57
C TYR A 47 -26.77 20.85 2.82
N ARG A 48 -27.88 21.18 2.15
CA ARG A 48 -28.63 22.44 2.32
C ARG A 48 -27.79 23.74 2.28
N GLY A 49 -26.69 23.73 1.54
CA GLY A 49 -25.79 24.89 1.40
C GLY A 49 -24.61 24.86 2.37
N ASP A 50 -24.62 23.97 3.36
CA ASP A 50 -23.45 23.67 4.20
C ASP A 50 -22.54 22.66 3.51
N SER A 51 -21.23 22.84 3.67
CA SER A 51 -20.21 21.96 3.12
C SER A 51 -19.20 21.57 4.20
N TYR A 52 -18.86 20.29 4.24
CA TYR A 52 -17.85 19.73 5.11
C TYR A 52 -16.81 18.97 4.29
N ILE A 53 -15.53 19.22 4.56
CA ILE A 53 -14.41 18.55 3.91
C ILE A 53 -13.44 18.08 5.00
N SER A 54 -13.02 16.81 4.92
CA SER A 54 -11.98 16.27 5.80
C SER A 54 -11.09 15.26 5.08
N VAL A 55 -9.85 15.13 5.54
CA VAL A 55 -8.83 14.24 4.96
C VAL A 55 -8.37 13.25 6.01
N HIS A 56 -8.31 11.97 5.63
CA HIS A 56 -7.99 10.86 6.52
C HIS A 56 -6.96 9.95 5.89
N THR A 57 -6.12 9.32 6.70
CA THR A 57 -5.14 8.32 6.22
C THR A 57 -5.75 6.93 6.01
N SER A 58 -7.04 6.77 6.31
CA SER A 58 -7.73 5.48 6.23
C SER A 58 -9.20 5.68 5.87
N ARG A 59 -9.74 4.73 5.09
CA ARG A 59 -11.15 4.72 4.71
C ARG A 59 -12.08 4.65 5.91
N ASP A 60 -11.76 3.80 6.88
CA ASP A 60 -12.53 3.63 8.10
C ASP A 60 -12.65 4.95 8.90
N GLY A 61 -11.55 5.70 9.01
CA GLY A 61 -11.55 7.02 9.64
C GLY A 61 -12.40 8.05 8.88
N ALA A 62 -12.35 8.01 7.54
CA ALA A 62 -13.20 8.83 6.68
C ALA A 62 -14.69 8.50 6.84
N ASP A 63 -15.06 7.21 6.85
CA ASP A 63 -16.42 6.72 7.06
C ASP A 63 -16.94 7.07 8.46
N ALA A 64 -16.13 6.87 9.50
CA ALA A 64 -16.46 7.26 10.88
C ALA A 64 -16.76 8.76 10.95
N ARG A 65 -15.90 9.59 10.32
CA ARG A 65 -16.07 11.03 10.35
C ARG A 65 -17.31 11.51 9.60
N LEU A 66 -17.65 10.85 8.50
CA LEU A 66 -18.87 11.13 7.74
C LEU A 66 -20.11 10.87 8.61
N ARG A 67 -20.17 9.74 9.33
CA ARG A 67 -21.28 9.42 10.25
C ARG A 67 -21.36 10.39 11.43
N GLU A 68 -20.23 10.72 12.06
CA GLU A 68 -20.20 11.71 13.14
C GLU A 68 -20.73 13.07 12.67
N THR A 69 -20.33 13.51 11.48
CA THR A 69 -20.78 14.79 10.90
C THR A 69 -22.27 14.74 10.58
N ALA A 70 -22.76 13.63 10.03
CA ALA A 70 -24.19 13.43 9.79
C ALA A 70 -25.01 13.46 11.08
N ALA A 71 -24.53 12.84 12.16
CA ALA A 71 -25.15 12.88 13.48
C ALA A 71 -25.17 14.30 14.06
N GLN A 72 -24.06 15.03 13.94
CA GLN A 72 -23.98 16.43 14.38
C GLN A 72 -24.95 17.35 13.63
N TRP A 73 -25.18 17.08 12.35
CA TRP A 73 -26.09 17.85 11.51
C TRP A 73 -27.55 17.34 11.58
N GLY A 74 -27.80 16.22 12.26
CA GLY A 74 -29.12 15.60 12.38
C GLY A 74 -29.63 15.04 11.05
N ILE A 75 -28.74 14.54 10.20
CA ILE A 75 -29.03 14.04 8.84
C ILE A 75 -28.64 12.57 8.66
N GLU A 76 -28.54 11.80 9.74
CA GLU A 76 -28.17 10.37 9.69
C GLU A 76 -29.12 9.56 8.79
N ASP A 77 -30.44 9.79 8.89
CA ASP A 77 -31.42 9.14 8.02
C ASP A 77 -31.18 9.45 6.53
N VAL A 78 -30.78 10.69 6.21
CA VAL A 78 -30.50 11.13 4.84
C VAL A 78 -29.21 10.49 4.32
N LEU A 79 -28.21 10.33 5.18
CA LEU A 79 -26.98 9.60 4.86
C LEU A 79 -27.27 8.13 4.59
N ILE A 80 -28.11 7.48 5.40
CA ILE A 80 -28.48 6.06 5.25
C ILE A 80 -29.32 5.83 3.98
N ALA A 81 -30.19 6.78 3.64
CA ALA A 81 -31.02 6.72 2.45
C ALA A 81 -30.26 6.97 1.13
N ASP A 82 -28.95 7.28 1.19
CA ASP A 82 -28.12 7.69 0.05
C ASP A 82 -28.67 8.94 -0.68
N GLU A 83 -29.55 9.71 -0.03
CA GLU A 83 -30.12 10.95 -0.56
C GLU A 83 -29.16 12.15 -0.41
N LEU A 84 -27.96 11.88 0.10
CA LEU A 84 -26.94 12.84 0.46
C LEU A 84 -25.81 12.84 -0.57
N ALA A 85 -25.51 14.01 -1.14
CA ALA A 85 -24.32 14.19 -1.95
C ALA A 85 -23.06 14.09 -1.06
N HIS A 86 -22.49 12.90 -0.98
CA HIS A 86 -21.25 12.62 -0.28
C HIS A 86 -20.29 11.85 -1.17
N GLN A 87 -18.99 12.08 -0.99
CA GLN A 87 -17.96 11.39 -1.76
C GLN A 87 -16.76 11.10 -0.85
N ILE A 88 -16.29 9.85 -0.89
CA ILE A 88 -15.01 9.44 -0.28
C ILE A 88 -14.07 9.07 -1.42
N THR A 89 -13.04 9.90 -1.65
CA THR A 89 -12.08 9.69 -2.74
C THR A 89 -10.73 9.29 -2.18
N LYS A 90 -10.18 8.17 -2.67
CA LYS A 90 -8.79 7.80 -2.43
C LYS A 90 -7.89 8.63 -3.35
N VAL A 91 -6.99 9.41 -2.78
CA VAL A 91 -6.05 10.28 -3.50
C VAL A 91 -4.64 9.81 -3.16
N PRO A 92 -3.84 9.38 -4.16
CA PRO A 92 -2.43 9.07 -3.93
C PRO A 92 -1.67 10.35 -3.59
N VAL A 93 -0.84 10.30 -2.56
CA VAL A 93 0.04 11.39 -2.16
C VAL A 93 1.40 11.12 -2.75
N GLU A 94 1.82 11.97 -3.69
CA GLU A 94 3.21 11.98 -4.15
C GLU A 94 4.05 12.67 -3.07
N THR A 95 4.98 11.93 -2.46
CA THR A 95 5.98 12.54 -1.57
C THR A 95 6.93 13.41 -2.40
N PRO A 96 7.22 14.66 -1.97
CA PRO A 96 8.05 15.62 -2.72
C PRO A 96 9.52 15.20 -2.84
#